data_AF-A0A0H5BBY5-F1
#
_entry.id   AF-A0A0H5BBY5-F1
#
_cell.length_a   1.000
_cell.length_b   1.000
_cell.length_c   1.000
_cell.angle_alpha   90.00
_cell.angle_beta   90.00
_cell.angle_gamma   90.00
#
_symmetry.space_group_name_H-M   'P 1'
#
loop_
_entity.id
_entity.type
_entity.pdbx_description
1 polymer ?
#
loop_
_entity_poly.entity_id
_entity_poly.type
_entity_poly.pdbx_seq_one_letter_code
_entity_poly.pdbx_strand_id
1 'polypeptide(L)'
;MTRALLIAVALTLAAGPAMAACLDANAEDAVAEGRLSRGTFQDAAGRTETAFILSLAAPTCLTGPDEFDQVPEAKRLHLYASDEAVALARFVGKTVRVSGRPFGAHTAHHHAPIVMDVVRIEAR
;
A
#
# COMPACT_ATOMS: atom_id res chain seq x y z
N MET A 1 -7.41 -65.04 -7.11
CA MET A 1 -8.12 -63.89 -7.71
C MET A 1 -8.35 -62.86 -6.61
N THR A 2 -7.59 -61.77 -6.57
CA THR A 2 -7.79 -60.74 -5.54
C THR A 2 -7.57 -59.37 -6.18
N ARG A 3 -8.67 -58.67 -6.46
CA ARG A 3 -8.68 -57.30 -6.99
C ARG A 3 -8.46 -56.34 -5.81
N ALA A 4 -7.34 -55.64 -5.79
CA ALA A 4 -7.13 -54.51 -4.89
C ALA A 4 -7.71 -53.24 -5.54
N LEU A 5 -8.73 -52.66 -4.90
CA LEU A 5 -9.33 -51.39 -5.30
C LEU A 5 -8.48 -50.25 -4.73
N LEU A 6 -7.74 -49.56 -5.59
CA LEU A 6 -6.98 -48.36 -5.21
C LEU A 6 -7.95 -47.16 -5.13
N ILE A 7 -8.23 -46.70 -3.92
CA ILE A 7 -8.96 -45.46 -3.65
C ILE A 7 -7.95 -44.31 -3.82
N ALA A 8 -8.10 -43.54 -4.91
CA ALA A 8 -7.37 -42.30 -5.10
C ALA A 8 -7.98 -41.20 -4.21
N VAL A 9 -7.29 -40.85 -3.13
CA VAL A 9 -7.62 -39.68 -2.30
C VAL A 9 -7.21 -38.43 -3.06
N ALA A 10 -8.19 -37.67 -3.54
CA ALA A 10 -7.95 -36.36 -4.13
C ALA A 10 -7.62 -35.35 -3.03
N LEU A 11 -6.35 -34.93 -2.97
CA LEU A 11 -5.90 -33.81 -2.14
C LEU A 11 -6.41 -32.50 -2.76
N THR A 12 -7.51 -31.95 -2.23
CA THR A 12 -7.91 -30.57 -2.54
C THR A 12 -7.05 -29.62 -1.70
N LEU A 13 -6.01 -29.02 -2.30
CA LEU A 13 -5.33 -27.88 -1.70
C LEU A 13 -6.32 -26.71 -1.64
N ALA A 14 -6.82 -26.39 -0.45
CA ALA A 14 -7.53 -25.15 -0.20
C ALA A 14 -6.52 -24.00 -0.27
N ALA A 15 -6.44 -23.32 -1.41
CA ALA A 15 -5.76 -22.04 -1.51
C ALA A 15 -6.62 -20.99 -0.78
N GLY A 16 -6.34 -20.75 0.50
CA GLY A 16 -6.91 -19.61 1.21
C GLY A 16 -6.45 -18.29 0.58
N PRO A 17 -7.20 -17.18 0.75
CA PRO A 17 -6.76 -15.88 0.27
C PRO A 17 -5.46 -15.53 0.99
N ALA A 18 -4.36 -15.42 0.25
CA ALA A 18 -3.14 -14.82 0.76
C ALA A 18 -3.42 -13.33 0.92
N MET A 19 -3.88 -12.93 2.11
CA MET A 19 -3.74 -11.54 2.52
C MET A 19 -2.24 -11.24 2.54
N ALA A 20 -1.82 -10.25 1.76
CA ALA A 20 -0.45 -9.75 1.86
C ALA A 20 -0.18 -9.41 3.33
N ALA A 21 1.02 -9.74 3.82
CA ALA A 21 1.44 -9.30 5.15
C ALA A 21 1.29 -7.77 5.26
N CYS A 22 0.95 -7.27 6.45
CA CYS A 22 0.87 -5.83 6.68
C CYS A 22 2.20 -5.15 6.32
N LEU A 23 2.12 -3.88 5.96
CA LEU A 23 3.30 -3.04 5.91
C LEU A 23 3.82 -2.86 7.34
N ASP A 24 5.12 -3.05 7.55
CA ASP A 24 5.77 -2.70 8.80
C ASP A 24 6.04 -1.19 8.81
N ALA A 25 5.49 -0.51 9.81
CA ALA A 25 5.68 0.92 9.95
C ALA A 25 7.16 1.25 10.12
N ASN A 26 7.58 2.31 9.44
CA ASN A 26 8.95 2.82 9.41
C ASN A 26 9.99 1.87 8.77
N ALA A 27 9.59 0.74 8.19
CA ALA A 27 10.49 -0.10 7.39
C ALA A 27 10.94 0.66 6.12
N GLU A 28 12.22 0.64 5.80
CA GLU A 28 12.82 1.50 4.75
C GLU A 28 12.47 1.07 3.32
N ASP A 29 12.07 -0.18 3.12
CA ASP A 29 11.90 -0.82 1.80
C ASP A 29 10.51 -1.43 1.58
N ALA A 30 9.51 -0.99 2.34
CA ALA A 30 8.15 -1.47 2.18
C ALA A 30 7.62 -1.18 0.77
N VAL A 31 6.91 -2.14 0.18
CA VAL A 31 6.46 -2.06 -1.21
C VAL A 31 4.94 -1.94 -1.28
N ALA A 32 4.47 -1.02 -2.13
CA ALA A 32 3.06 -0.90 -2.46
C ALA A 32 2.85 -0.75 -3.97
N GLU A 33 1.71 -1.27 -4.46
CA GLU A 33 1.36 -1.24 -5.88
C GLU A 33 -0.05 -0.72 -6.09
N GLY A 34 -0.21 0.11 -7.11
CA GLY A 34 -1.49 0.73 -7.38
C GLY A 34 -1.44 1.76 -8.48
N ARG A 35 -2.56 2.45 -8.68
CA ARG A 35 -2.67 3.55 -9.63
C ARG A 35 -2.41 4.88 -8.94
N LEU A 36 -1.41 5.62 -9.42
CA LEU A 36 -1.07 6.93 -8.88
C LEU A 36 -2.01 8.00 -9.42
N SER A 37 -2.48 8.87 -8.55
CA SER A 37 -3.29 10.05 -8.88
C SER A 37 -2.79 11.28 -8.13
N ARG A 38 -3.14 12.46 -8.64
CA ARG A 38 -3.01 13.72 -7.91
C ARG A 38 -4.41 14.17 -7.49
N GLY A 39 -4.64 14.31 -6.19
CA GLY A 39 -5.89 14.82 -5.63
C GLY A 39 -5.76 16.27 -5.18
N THR A 40 -6.90 16.93 -5.05
CA THR A 40 -7.04 18.28 -4.48
C THR A 40 -7.78 18.17 -3.16
N PHE A 41 -7.24 18.77 -2.11
CA PHE A 41 -7.71 18.69 -0.75
C PHE A 41 -7.74 20.08 -0.10
N GLN A 42 -8.24 20.16 1.13
CA GLN A 42 -8.17 21.35 1.96
C GLN A 42 -7.32 21.07 3.19
N ASP A 43 -6.46 22.02 3.55
CA ASP A 43 -5.76 22.00 4.82
C ASP A 43 -6.66 22.45 5.98
N ALA A 44 -6.12 22.45 7.20
CA ALA A 44 -6.85 22.87 8.40
C ALA A 44 -7.34 24.34 8.36
N ALA A 45 -6.77 25.18 7.50
CA ALA A 45 -7.17 26.57 7.30
C ALA A 45 -8.15 26.74 6.11
N GLY A 46 -8.60 25.65 5.48
CA GLY A 46 -9.49 25.65 4.32
C GLY A 46 -8.79 26.02 3.01
N ARG A 47 -7.46 26.13 2.99
CA ARG A 47 -6.69 26.44 1.78
C ARG A 47 -6.56 25.18 0.93
N THR A 48 -6.61 25.37 -0.38
CA THR A 48 -6.43 24.27 -1.33
C THR A 48 -4.99 23.76 -1.30
N GLU A 49 -4.82 22.44 -1.18
CA GLU A 49 -3.54 21.74 -1.32
C GLU A 49 -3.67 20.54 -2.25
N THR A 50 -2.54 20.06 -2.77
CA THR A 50 -2.51 18.88 -3.64
C THR A 50 -1.66 17.78 -3.02
N ALA A 51 -2.13 16.54 -3.14
CA ALA A 51 -1.43 15.36 -2.64
C ALA A 51 -1.39 14.24 -3.69
N PHE A 52 -0.36 13.40 -3.63
CA PHE A 52 -0.26 12.21 -4.45
C PHE A 52 -0.92 11.03 -3.72
N ILE A 53 -1.89 10.39 -4.37
CA ILE A 53 -2.63 9.27 -3.79
C ILE A 53 -2.42 8.03 -4.64
N LEU A 54 -1.90 6.98 -4.02
CA LEU A 54 -1.81 5.65 -4.61
C LEU A 54 -3.05 4.85 -4.24
N SER A 55 -3.94 4.63 -5.21
CA SER A 55 -5.06 3.70 -5.06
C SER A 55 -4.53 2.28 -5.25
N LEU A 56 -4.53 1.49 -4.18
CA LEU A 56 -3.90 0.17 -4.17
C LEU A 56 -4.64 -0.84 -5.06
N ALA A 57 -3.90 -1.76 -5.66
CA ALA A 57 -4.47 -2.88 -6.43
C ALA A 57 -5.26 -3.87 -5.54
N ALA A 58 -4.85 -4.01 -4.27
CA ALA A 58 -5.54 -4.75 -3.23
C ALA A 58 -5.41 -3.98 -1.89
N PRO A 59 -6.36 -4.11 -0.95
CA PRO A 59 -6.22 -3.51 0.38
C PRO A 59 -4.97 -4.04 1.10
N THR A 60 -4.36 -3.19 1.94
CA THR A 60 -3.24 -3.53 2.83
C THR A 60 -3.54 -3.12 4.26
N CYS A 61 -2.67 -3.47 5.21
CA CYS A 61 -2.67 -2.97 6.58
C CYS A 61 -1.31 -2.34 6.92
N LEU A 62 -1.23 -1.66 8.06
CA LEU A 62 0.00 -1.14 8.66
C LEU A 62 0.08 -1.65 10.10
N THR A 63 1.27 -2.10 10.50
CA THR A 63 1.57 -2.53 11.86
C THR A 63 2.84 -1.85 12.37
N GLY A 64 2.76 -1.27 13.56
CA GLY A 64 3.88 -0.65 14.26
C GLY A 64 3.58 -0.42 15.74
N PRO A 65 4.57 0.04 16.52
CA PRO A 65 4.43 0.23 17.97
C PRO A 65 3.60 1.47 18.33
N ASP A 66 3.56 2.48 17.46
CA ASP A 66 2.83 3.73 17.68
C ASP A 66 1.33 3.59 17.45
N GLU A 67 0.52 4.40 18.14
CA GLU A 67 -0.94 4.33 18.06
C GLU A 67 -1.50 4.59 16.65
N PHE A 68 -0.81 5.44 15.88
CA PHE A 68 -1.18 5.74 14.49
C PHE A 68 -0.74 4.64 13.52
N ASP A 69 0.23 3.81 13.91
CA ASP A 69 0.79 2.74 13.08
C ASP A 69 -0.02 1.43 13.17
N GLN A 70 -1.26 1.50 13.67
CA GLN A 70 -2.21 0.38 13.76
C GLN A 70 -3.36 0.60 12.77
N VAL A 71 -3.11 0.36 11.49
CA VAL A 71 -4.12 0.51 10.43
C VAL A 71 -4.60 -0.86 9.96
N PRO A 72 -5.78 -1.34 10.37
CA PRO A 72 -6.24 -2.70 10.07
C PRO A 72 -6.58 -2.92 8.59
N GLU A 73 -6.97 -1.87 7.87
CA GLU A 73 -7.19 -1.90 6.42
C GLU A 73 -7.02 -0.50 5.81
N ALA A 74 -6.34 -0.44 4.67
CA ALA A 74 -6.20 0.74 3.83
C ALA A 74 -6.27 0.34 2.35
N LYS A 75 -7.03 1.12 1.57
CA LYS A 75 -7.08 1.05 0.09
C LYS A 75 -6.30 2.20 -0.57
N ARG A 76 -6.01 3.19 0.26
CA ARG A 76 -5.43 4.53 0.09
C ARG A 76 -4.01 4.65 0.64
N LEU A 77 -2.98 5.00 -0.14
CA LEU A 77 -1.75 5.58 0.43
C LEU A 77 -1.59 7.04 0.00
N HIS A 78 -1.15 7.91 0.90
CA HIS A 78 -0.66 9.25 0.59
C HIS A 78 0.85 9.17 0.37
N LEU A 79 1.30 9.48 -0.84
CA LEU A 79 2.71 9.48 -1.17
C LEU A 79 3.29 10.89 -1.09
N TYR A 80 4.48 10.99 -0.53
CA TYR A 80 5.39 12.12 -0.74
C TYR A 80 6.79 11.57 -1.01
N ALA A 81 7.73 12.43 -1.35
CA ALA A 81 9.14 12.05 -1.43
C ALA A 81 9.98 13.16 -0.81
N SER A 82 10.83 12.79 0.16
CA SER A 82 11.84 13.69 0.70
C SER A 82 13.00 13.94 -0.28
N ASP A 83 13.28 12.98 -1.17
CA ASP A 83 14.25 13.14 -2.25
C ASP A 83 13.60 13.73 -3.50
N GLU A 84 14.02 14.94 -3.90
CA GLU A 84 13.52 15.63 -5.09
C GLU A 84 13.79 14.86 -6.40
N ALA A 85 14.75 13.92 -6.42
CA ALA A 85 14.98 13.04 -7.56
C ALA A 85 13.78 12.13 -7.86
N VAL A 86 12.94 11.85 -6.86
CA VAL A 86 11.74 11.02 -6.98
C VAL A 86 10.59 11.86 -7.55
N ALA A 87 10.53 11.92 -8.88
CA ALA A 87 9.55 12.73 -9.60
C ALA A 87 8.16 12.05 -9.70
N LEU A 88 7.43 11.93 -8.58
CA LEU A 88 6.07 11.33 -8.50
C LEU A 88 5.10 11.87 -9.57
N ALA A 89 5.17 13.17 -9.87
CA ALA A 89 4.34 13.81 -10.88
C ALA A 89 4.40 13.13 -12.26
N ARG A 90 5.55 12.55 -12.65
CA ARG A 90 5.74 11.87 -13.95
C ARG A 90 4.96 10.55 -14.05
N PHE A 91 4.47 10.04 -12.93
CA PHE A 91 3.76 8.76 -12.83
C PHE A 91 2.25 8.92 -12.61
N VAL A 92 1.74 10.15 -12.50
CA VAL A 92 0.30 10.39 -12.35
C VAL A 92 -0.47 9.75 -13.50
N GLY A 93 -1.51 8.99 -13.17
CA GLY A 93 -2.33 8.24 -14.12
C GLY A 93 -1.79 6.85 -14.49
N LYS A 94 -0.58 6.48 -14.04
CA LYS A 94 0.02 5.17 -14.29
C LYS A 94 -0.22 4.20 -13.14
N THR A 95 -0.20 2.92 -13.45
CA THR A 95 0.02 1.87 -12.46
C THR A 95 1.51 1.83 -12.14
N VAL A 96 1.84 1.84 -10.86
CA VAL A 96 3.21 1.91 -10.37
C VAL A 96 3.45 0.93 -9.25
N ARG A 97 4.73 0.60 -9.07
CA ARG A 97 5.27 0.02 -7.86
C ARG A 97 6.11 1.09 -7.16
N VAL A 98 5.84 1.30 -5.89
CA VAL A 98 6.62 2.19 -5.03
C VAL A 98 7.31 1.39 -3.94
N SER A 99 8.51 1.81 -3.56
CA SER A 99 9.16 1.37 -2.34
C SER A 99 9.54 2.56 -1.48
N GLY A 100 9.38 2.43 -0.17
CA GLY A 100 9.73 3.48 0.76
C GLY A 100 9.25 3.20 2.17
N ARG A 101 9.18 4.25 2.98
CA ARG A 101 8.93 4.16 4.41
C ARG A 101 7.49 4.52 4.76
N PRO A 102 6.63 3.54 5.13
CA PRO A 102 5.24 3.79 5.46
C PRO A 102 5.07 4.15 6.93
N PHE A 103 4.07 4.98 7.25
CA PHE A 103 3.68 5.30 8.62
C PHE A 103 2.22 5.76 8.67
N GLY A 104 1.66 5.76 9.88
CA GLY A 104 0.30 6.14 10.17
C GLY A 104 0.02 7.62 9.99
N ALA A 105 -1.14 7.95 9.44
CA ALA A 105 -1.58 9.33 9.32
C ALA A 105 -1.86 9.98 10.68
N HIS A 106 -1.09 11.01 11.03
CA HIS A 106 -1.23 11.74 12.31
C HIS A 106 -1.37 13.27 12.17
N THR A 107 -1.57 13.82 10.96
CA THR A 107 -1.77 15.25 10.74
C THR A 107 -2.95 15.54 9.82
N ALA A 108 -3.45 16.78 9.84
CA ALA A 108 -4.49 17.24 8.92
C ALA A 108 -4.03 17.32 7.45
N HIS A 109 -2.72 17.20 7.18
CA HIS A 109 -2.16 17.16 5.83
C HIS A 109 -2.08 15.74 5.25
N HIS A 110 -2.46 14.72 6.03
CA HIS A 110 -2.40 13.33 5.59
C HIS A 110 -3.75 12.89 4.98
N HIS A 111 -3.77 12.69 3.66
CA HIS A 111 -4.99 12.47 2.88
C HIS A 111 -5.33 10.99 2.62
N ALA A 112 -4.71 10.08 3.37
CA ALA A 112 -4.99 8.65 3.41
C ALA A 112 -4.56 8.05 4.76
N PRO A 113 -5.11 6.89 5.20
CA PRO A 113 -4.77 6.30 6.50
C PRO A 113 -3.28 5.94 6.67
N ILE A 114 -2.61 5.58 5.58
CA ILE A 114 -1.17 5.30 5.52
C ILE A 114 -0.52 6.36 4.64
N VAL A 115 0.59 6.92 5.13
CA VAL A 115 1.49 7.81 4.39
C VAL A 115 2.76 7.03 4.06
N MET A 116 3.39 7.31 2.92
CA MET A 116 4.67 6.71 2.54
C MET A 116 5.63 7.76 1.98
N ASP A 117 6.82 7.83 2.57
CA ASP A 117 7.97 8.52 2.02
C ASP A 117 8.61 7.65 0.94
N VAL A 118 8.48 8.05 -0.32
CA VAL A 118 8.87 7.22 -1.46
C VAL A 118 10.36 7.38 -1.75
N VAL A 119 11.09 6.27 -1.72
CA VAL A 119 12.50 6.17 -2.10
C VAL A 119 12.66 5.76 -3.56
N ARG A 120 11.73 4.95 -4.09
CA ARG A 120 11.74 4.50 -5.49
C ARG A 120 10.33 4.38 -6.03
N ILE A 121 10.19 4.73 -7.31
CA ILE A 121 8.95 4.53 -8.07
C ILE A 121 9.28 4.05 -9.48
N GLU A 122 8.54 3.05 -9.95
CA GLU A 122 8.63 2.51 -11.31
C GLU A 122 7.25 2.27 -11.89
N ALA A 123 7.12 2.40 -13.22
CA ALA A 123 5.90 2.02 -13.92
C ALA A 123 5.79 0.50 -13.98
N ARG A 124 4.57 -0.01 -13.84
CA ARG A 124 4.24 -1.43 -14.06
C ARG A 124 3.77 -1.67 -15.49
#